data_AF-A0A9D6KL40-F1
#
_entry.id   AF-A0A9D6KL40-F1
#
_cell.length_a   1.000
_cell.length_b   1.000
_cell.length_c   1.000
_cell.angle_alpha   90.00
_cell.angle_beta   90.00
_cell.angle_gamma   90.00
#
_symmetry.space_group_name_H-M   'P 1'
#
loop_
_entity.id
_entity.type
_entity.pdbx_description
1 polymer ?
#
loop_
_entity_poly.entity_id
_entity_poly.type
_entity_poly.pdbx_seq_one_letter_code
_entity_poly.pdbx_strand_id
1 'polypeptide(L)'
;MCSDGLTGTGGCTCTVGFIGAACDQPAPTVTVPTSTPVETSTITVTPTVTPTPTRTRKPTRTPRVEIQDFCAVSPLSGCRSVTKAKRSLLLLRDLSDSRFDGIIWLWNHGAATTKEEFGDPVNSTVYNLCMYDSIGDTPSLVLGSNLPSLSDCNQARPCWRSTKSGYRYLDPHGLNNGARLVTLSKGEDGKARMLYIARGVNTYIPALPLDQDHQVIVQLKNSNGMCWEGRYNAKALVNRRTLFVDRSD
;
A
#
# COMPACT_ATOMS: atom_id res chain seq x y z
N MET A 1 -2.20 -44.25 -0.73
CA MET A 1 -1.09 -44.79 -1.54
C MET A 1 -0.10 -45.43 -0.59
N CYS A 2 0.09 -46.75 -0.67
CA CYS A 2 1.09 -47.45 0.15
C CYS A 2 2.30 -47.74 -0.76
N SER A 3 3.50 -47.33 -0.32
CA SER A 3 4.76 -47.61 -1.01
C SER A 3 5.37 -48.87 -0.41
N ASP A 4 5.65 -49.82 -1.27
CA ASP A 4 6.33 -51.08 -1.03
C ASP A 4 7.85 -50.84 -0.97
N GLY A 5 8.41 -50.91 0.24
CA GLY A 5 9.85 -50.78 0.45
C GLY A 5 10.28 -51.51 1.72
N LEU A 6 10.90 -52.67 1.52
CA LEU A 6 11.38 -53.60 2.52
C LEU A 6 12.33 -52.92 3.53
N THR A 7 12.05 -53.11 4.83
CA THR A 7 12.83 -52.74 6.05
C THR A 7 12.47 -51.50 6.88
N GLY A 8 11.19 -51.12 7.01
CA GLY A 8 10.80 -50.14 8.04
C GLY A 8 9.31 -50.01 8.34
N THR A 9 8.84 -50.63 9.43
CA THR A 9 7.61 -50.36 10.20
C THR A 9 6.36 -49.92 9.39
N GLY A 10 5.95 -50.72 8.41
CA GLY A 10 4.86 -50.43 7.46
C GLY A 10 3.59 -49.88 8.13
N GLY A 11 3.32 -48.60 7.91
CA GLY A 11 2.08 -47.95 8.27
C GLY A 11 1.45 -47.32 7.03
N CYS A 12 0.25 -47.77 6.67
CA CYS A 12 -0.60 -47.10 5.68
C CYS A 12 -1.43 -46.00 6.37
N THR A 13 -1.63 -44.87 5.71
CA THR A 13 -2.60 -43.84 6.14
C THR A 13 -3.99 -44.21 5.61
N CYS A 14 -4.91 -44.57 6.51
CA CYS A 14 -6.26 -45.00 6.15
C CYS A 14 -7.22 -43.83 5.94
N THR A 15 -8.20 -44.00 5.05
CA THR A 15 -9.32 -43.07 4.88
C THR A 15 -10.26 -43.14 6.10
N VAL A 16 -10.90 -42.02 6.44
CA VAL A 16 -11.81 -41.90 7.59
C VAL A 16 -12.88 -43.02 7.56
N GLY A 17 -12.96 -43.80 8.63
CA GLY A 17 -13.90 -44.93 8.78
C GLY A 17 -13.25 -46.33 8.77
N PHE A 18 -11.97 -46.44 8.41
CA PHE A 18 -11.23 -47.71 8.35
C PHE A 18 -9.95 -47.67 9.19
N ILE A 19 -9.60 -48.82 9.77
CA ILE A 19 -8.46 -49.05 10.65
C ILE A 19 -7.71 -50.34 10.26
N GLY A 20 -6.54 -50.57 10.86
CA GLY A 20 -5.71 -51.76 10.64
C GLY A 20 -4.47 -51.47 9.79
N ALA A 21 -3.45 -52.34 9.87
CA ALA A 21 -2.17 -52.15 9.18
C ALA A 21 -2.31 -52.10 7.64
N ALA A 22 -3.39 -52.70 7.10
CA ALA A 22 -3.76 -52.66 5.68
C ALA A 22 -5.06 -51.85 5.41
N CYS A 23 -5.62 -51.17 6.42
CA CYS A 23 -6.86 -50.37 6.30
C CYS A 23 -8.11 -51.17 5.85
N ASP A 24 -8.16 -52.46 6.17
CA ASP A 24 -9.19 -53.40 5.74
C ASP A 24 -10.28 -53.65 6.79
N GLN A 25 -10.15 -53.06 7.98
CA GLN A 25 -11.10 -53.24 9.08
C GLN A 25 -11.97 -51.98 9.26
N PRO A 26 -13.31 -52.06 9.20
CA PRO A 26 -14.18 -50.92 9.49
C PRO A 26 -14.16 -50.57 10.98
N ALA A 27 -14.12 -49.28 11.31
CA ALA A 27 -14.12 -48.82 12.70
C ALA A 27 -15.47 -49.11 13.39
N PRO A 28 -15.50 -49.59 14.65
CA PRO A 28 -16.75 -49.92 15.34
C PRO A 28 -17.58 -48.66 15.62
N THR A 29 -18.85 -48.71 15.21
CA THR A 29 -19.83 -47.64 15.44
C THR A 29 -20.36 -47.72 16.86
N VAL A 30 -20.18 -46.66 17.66
CA VAL A 30 -20.72 -46.57 19.02
C VAL A 30 -22.15 -46.03 18.94
N THR A 31 -23.13 -46.92 19.14
CA THR A 31 -24.56 -46.58 19.23
C THR A 31 -24.93 -46.32 20.70
N VAL A 32 -25.35 -45.10 21.02
CA VAL A 32 -25.87 -44.75 22.36
C VAL A 32 -27.40 -44.93 22.35
N PRO A 33 -28.02 -45.64 23.31
CA PRO A 33 -29.46 -45.85 23.33
C PRO A 33 -30.22 -44.60 23.82
N THR A 34 -31.40 -44.40 23.24
CA THR A 34 -32.36 -43.33 23.55
C THR A 34 -33.24 -43.76 24.73
N SER A 35 -33.30 -42.97 25.80
CA SER A 35 -34.23 -43.18 26.92
C SER A 35 -35.47 -42.28 26.79
N THR A 36 -36.63 -42.89 27.01
CA THR A 36 -37.96 -42.29 27.06
C THR A 36 -38.16 -41.51 28.36
N PRO A 37 -38.69 -40.26 28.37
CA PRO A 37 -38.97 -39.56 29.61
C PRO A 37 -40.35 -39.95 30.18
N VAL A 38 -40.36 -40.22 31.49
CA VAL A 38 -41.55 -40.38 32.36
C VAL A 38 -41.92 -39.00 32.92
N GLU A 39 -43.21 -38.68 32.99
CA GLU A 39 -43.71 -37.43 33.56
C GLU A 39 -43.48 -37.36 35.08
N THR A 40 -42.97 -36.22 35.57
CA THR A 40 -42.98 -35.87 36.99
C THR A 40 -43.15 -34.36 37.13
N SER A 41 -44.08 -33.98 38.01
CA SER A 41 -44.54 -32.61 38.24
C SER A 41 -43.59 -31.77 39.09
N THR A 42 -43.27 -30.59 38.54
CA THR A 42 -43.20 -29.25 39.13
C THR A 42 -42.55 -29.02 40.51
N ILE A 43 -41.50 -28.21 40.52
CA ILE A 43 -41.35 -27.12 41.49
C ILE A 43 -40.74 -25.89 40.80
N THR A 44 -41.44 -24.76 40.94
CA THR A 44 -41.07 -23.46 40.39
C THR A 44 -39.90 -22.88 41.19
N VAL A 45 -38.76 -22.72 40.54
CA VAL A 45 -37.63 -21.93 41.04
C VAL A 45 -37.43 -20.77 40.08
N THR A 46 -37.58 -19.55 40.58
CA THR A 46 -37.30 -18.31 39.83
C THR A 46 -35.80 -18.22 39.55
N PRO A 47 -35.31 -18.32 38.30
CA PRO A 47 -33.90 -18.17 38.01
C PRO A 47 -33.55 -16.68 37.98
N THR A 48 -32.63 -16.28 38.87
CA THR A 48 -31.85 -15.05 38.76
C THR A 48 -31.13 -15.05 37.41
N VAL A 49 -31.34 -14.00 36.60
CA VAL A 49 -30.71 -13.83 35.29
C VAL A 49 -29.20 -13.59 35.44
N THR A 50 -28.42 -14.66 35.33
CA THR A 50 -26.97 -14.58 35.12
C THR A 50 -26.71 -14.16 33.67
N PRO A 51 -26.01 -13.05 33.39
CA PRO A 51 -25.74 -12.62 32.03
C PRO A 51 -24.89 -13.66 31.31
N THR A 52 -25.39 -14.15 30.18
CA THR A 52 -24.71 -15.11 29.31
C THR A 52 -23.48 -14.43 28.68
N PRO A 53 -22.26 -14.98 28.79
CA PRO A 53 -21.12 -14.45 28.07
C PRO A 53 -21.39 -14.57 26.57
N THR A 54 -21.52 -13.43 25.90
CA THR A 54 -21.71 -13.36 24.46
C THR A 54 -20.48 -13.95 23.79
N ARG A 55 -20.65 -15.03 23.04
CA ARG A 55 -19.59 -15.63 22.22
C ARG A 55 -19.16 -14.62 21.15
N THR A 56 -18.08 -13.90 21.42
CA THR A 56 -17.43 -13.03 20.45
C THR A 56 -16.91 -13.91 19.31
N ARG A 57 -17.52 -13.79 18.13
CA ARG A 57 -16.98 -14.41 16.91
C ARG A 57 -15.58 -13.85 16.69
N LYS A 58 -14.56 -14.71 16.80
CA LYS A 58 -13.20 -14.42 16.33
C LYS A 58 -13.31 -13.97 14.87
N PRO A 59 -12.81 -12.79 14.47
CA PRO A 59 -12.92 -12.36 13.10
C PRO A 59 -12.17 -13.37 12.22
N THR A 60 -12.92 -14.01 11.33
CA THR A 60 -12.38 -14.83 10.26
C THR A 60 -11.48 -13.92 9.42
N ARG A 61 -10.16 -14.16 9.45
CA ARG A 61 -9.22 -13.51 8.53
C ARG A 61 -9.59 -13.96 7.13
N THR A 62 -10.40 -13.15 6.45
CA THR A 62 -10.44 -13.14 4.99
C THR A 62 -9.01 -12.90 4.52
N PRO A 63 -8.43 -13.75 3.65
CA PRO A 63 -7.16 -13.41 3.02
C PRO A 63 -7.44 -12.20 2.13
N ARG A 64 -7.15 -11.00 2.67
CA ARG A 64 -7.14 -9.76 1.92
C ARG A 64 -6.01 -9.91 0.91
N VAL A 65 -6.36 -10.07 -0.34
CA VAL A 65 -5.45 -9.80 -1.44
C VAL A 65 -4.95 -8.37 -1.22
N GLU A 66 -3.67 -8.21 -0.86
CA GLU A 66 -2.98 -6.94 -0.61
C GLU A 66 -2.92 -6.11 -1.90
N ILE A 67 -4.03 -5.51 -2.30
CA ILE A 67 -3.99 -4.43 -3.28
C ILE A 67 -3.77 -3.13 -2.50
N GLN A 68 -2.49 -2.78 -2.32
CA GLN A 68 -1.95 -1.41 -2.23
C GLN A 68 -2.59 -0.44 -1.21
N ASP A 69 -2.29 -0.61 0.09
CA ASP A 69 -2.57 0.38 1.17
C ASP A 69 -1.45 1.42 1.35
N PHE A 70 -0.62 1.67 0.33
CA PHE A 70 0.53 2.54 0.54
C PHE A 70 0.20 4.02 0.48
N CYS A 71 -0.94 4.43 -0.08
CA CYS A 71 -1.48 5.79 0.00
C CYS A 71 -2.76 5.79 0.84
N ALA A 72 -2.96 6.82 1.65
CA ALA A 72 -4.22 6.97 2.37
C ALA A 72 -5.31 7.42 1.38
N VAL A 73 -6.58 7.18 1.70
CA VAL A 73 -7.70 7.65 0.85
C VAL A 73 -7.84 9.17 0.84
N SER A 74 -7.31 9.84 1.86
CA SER A 74 -7.27 11.30 2.00
C SER A 74 -5.84 11.77 2.29
N PRO A 75 -5.49 13.02 1.93
CA PRO A 75 -4.17 13.58 2.19
C PRO A 75 -3.82 13.55 3.69
N LEU A 76 -2.56 13.27 4.00
CA LEU A 76 -2.03 13.39 5.36
C LEU A 76 -1.97 14.87 5.78
N SER A 77 -2.25 15.16 7.05
CA SER A 77 -2.05 16.49 7.63
C SER A 77 -0.62 16.70 8.10
N GLY A 78 -0.14 17.94 8.12
CA GLY A 78 1.15 18.30 8.73
C GLY A 78 2.38 17.97 7.89
N CYS A 79 2.20 17.66 6.60
CA CYS A 79 3.32 17.44 5.70
C CYS A 79 4.14 18.71 5.49
N ARG A 80 5.46 18.54 5.31
CA ARG A 80 6.39 19.63 5.03
C ARG A 80 6.06 20.25 3.66
N SER A 81 5.87 21.56 3.63
CA SER A 81 5.48 22.32 2.44
C SER A 81 6.66 23.14 1.89
N VAL A 82 6.49 23.69 0.68
CA VAL A 82 7.43 24.69 0.15
C VAL A 82 7.31 25.98 0.95
N THR A 83 8.42 26.70 1.13
CA THR A 83 8.46 27.97 1.88
C THR A 83 8.18 29.19 1.02
N LYS A 84 8.01 29.00 -0.30
CA LYS A 84 7.74 30.08 -1.26
C LYS A 84 6.77 29.61 -2.33
N ALA A 85 5.87 30.53 -2.68
CA ALA A 85 4.94 30.38 -3.77
C ALA A 85 5.61 29.95 -5.07
N LYS A 86 4.92 29.08 -5.83
CA LYS A 86 5.25 28.68 -7.20
C LYS A 86 6.60 27.96 -7.34
N ARG A 87 7.14 27.44 -6.23
CA ARG A 87 8.42 26.70 -6.18
C ARG A 87 8.27 25.20 -6.27
N SER A 88 7.06 24.66 -6.16
CA SER A 88 6.79 23.32 -6.63
C SER A 88 6.08 23.36 -7.99
N LEU A 89 6.44 22.45 -8.89
CA LEU A 89 5.85 22.26 -10.21
C LEU A 89 5.29 20.84 -10.28
N LEU A 90 4.04 20.72 -10.73
CA LEU A 90 3.43 19.46 -11.13
C LEU A 90 3.18 19.48 -12.63
N LEU A 91 3.62 18.44 -13.31
CA LEU A 91 3.32 18.21 -14.72
C LEU A 91 2.89 16.76 -14.90
N LEU A 92 1.72 16.58 -15.49
CA LEU A 92 1.20 15.28 -15.93
C LEU A 92 1.01 15.32 -17.43
N ARG A 93 1.42 14.25 -18.09
CA ARG A 93 1.32 14.11 -19.53
C ARG A 93 0.78 12.72 -19.84
N ASP A 94 -0.33 12.72 -20.57
CA ASP A 94 -1.03 11.52 -21.03
C ASP A 94 -1.15 11.63 -22.55
N LEU A 95 -0.43 10.78 -23.28
CA LEU A 95 -0.39 10.79 -24.74
C LEU A 95 -0.91 9.48 -25.29
N SER A 96 -1.38 9.53 -26.55
CA SER A 96 -1.89 8.34 -27.24
C SER A 96 -0.89 7.18 -27.32
N ASP A 97 0.41 7.50 -27.31
CA ASP A 97 1.49 6.53 -27.17
C ASP A 97 2.09 6.63 -25.77
N SER A 98 1.76 5.64 -24.94
CA SER A 98 2.10 5.60 -23.52
C SER A 98 3.59 5.56 -23.23
N ARG A 99 4.44 5.31 -24.24
CA ARG A 99 5.89 5.46 -24.11
C ARG A 99 6.30 6.90 -23.80
N PHE A 100 5.44 7.87 -24.10
CA PHE A 100 5.67 9.29 -23.86
C PHE A 100 4.89 9.86 -22.67
N ASP A 101 4.15 9.02 -21.95
CA ASP A 101 3.50 9.42 -20.70
C ASP A 101 4.53 9.83 -19.66
N GLY A 102 4.14 10.74 -18.78
CA GLY A 102 5.06 11.16 -17.73
C GLY A 102 4.48 12.01 -16.63
N ILE A 103 5.13 11.88 -15.49
CA ILE A 103 4.91 12.67 -14.29
C ILE A 103 6.21 13.38 -13.98
N ILE A 104 6.14 14.68 -13.75
CA ILE A 104 7.22 15.44 -13.14
C ILE A 104 6.64 16.16 -11.93
N TRP A 105 7.15 15.82 -10.76
CA TRP A 105 6.90 16.56 -9.54
C TRP A 105 8.22 17.11 -9.04
N LEU A 106 8.37 18.42 -9.12
CA LEU A 106 9.51 19.15 -8.61
C LEU A 106 9.06 19.90 -7.37
N TRP A 107 9.73 19.71 -6.25
CA TRP A 107 9.44 20.38 -4.99
C TRP A 107 10.73 21.08 -4.56
N ASN A 108 10.82 22.40 -4.81
CA ASN A 108 11.98 23.20 -4.45
C ASN A 108 11.65 24.19 -3.35
N HIS A 109 12.70 24.71 -2.71
CA HIS A 109 12.56 25.65 -1.61
C HIS A 109 11.70 25.09 -0.49
N GLY A 110 11.96 23.84 -0.12
CA GLY A 110 11.26 23.12 0.92
C GLY A 110 11.51 23.62 2.33
N ALA A 111 10.56 23.37 3.23
CA ALA A 111 10.75 23.49 4.68
C ALA A 111 11.79 22.47 5.19
N ALA A 112 12.63 22.91 6.14
CA ALA A 112 13.88 22.31 6.63
C ALA A 112 14.14 20.90 6.08
N THR A 113 14.10 19.80 6.81
CA THR A 113 14.44 18.45 6.29
C THR A 113 15.92 18.11 6.40
N THR A 114 16.23 17.35 7.44
CA THR A 114 17.52 16.72 7.66
C THR A 114 17.68 15.45 6.79
N LYS A 115 18.88 14.88 6.73
CA LYS A 115 19.07 13.62 5.98
C LYS A 115 18.40 12.46 6.70
N GLU A 116 18.40 12.49 8.02
CA GLU A 116 17.88 11.47 8.93
C GLU A 116 16.35 11.34 8.77
N GLU A 117 15.66 12.46 8.50
CA GLU A 117 14.23 12.46 8.20
C GLU A 117 13.87 11.72 6.90
N PHE A 118 14.82 11.57 5.97
CA PHE A 118 14.61 10.71 4.80
C PHE A 118 14.68 9.21 5.13
N GLY A 119 15.10 8.84 6.33
CA GLY A 119 15.38 7.46 6.66
C GLY A 119 16.51 6.89 5.80
N ASP A 120 16.43 5.59 5.52
CA ASP A 120 17.38 4.85 4.71
C ASP A 120 16.69 4.06 3.58
N PRO A 121 16.39 4.70 2.44
CA PRO A 121 15.74 4.02 1.32
C PRO A 121 16.65 3.01 0.60
N VAL A 122 17.94 3.00 0.91
CA VAL A 122 18.83 1.95 0.40
C VAL A 122 18.46 0.61 1.04
N ASN A 123 18.13 0.60 2.34
CA ASN A 123 18.02 -0.63 3.10
C ASN A 123 16.62 -0.94 3.65
N SER A 124 15.80 0.06 3.98
CA SER A 124 14.55 -0.21 4.72
C SER A 124 13.42 0.77 4.51
N THR A 125 13.72 2.00 4.10
CA THR A 125 12.71 3.07 4.03
C THR A 125 11.99 3.05 2.69
N VAL A 126 10.70 2.71 2.73
CA VAL A 126 9.82 2.69 1.55
C VAL A 126 9.24 4.09 1.34
N TYR A 127 9.12 4.51 0.09
CA TYR A 127 8.52 5.78 -0.29
C TYR A 127 7.25 5.58 -1.11
N ASN A 128 6.31 6.50 -1.00
CA ASN A 128 5.09 6.51 -1.79
C ASN A 128 4.75 7.91 -2.26
N LEU A 129 4.57 8.08 -3.57
CA LEU A 129 4.00 9.30 -4.15
C LEU A 129 2.49 9.12 -4.25
N CYS A 130 1.73 10.01 -3.61
CA CYS A 130 0.28 10.02 -3.59
C CYS A 130 -0.21 11.35 -4.16
N MET A 131 -1.24 11.31 -4.99
CA MET A 131 -1.88 12.50 -5.54
C MET A 131 -3.37 12.45 -5.28
N TYR A 132 -3.89 13.59 -4.90
CA TYR A 132 -5.29 13.78 -4.59
C TYR A 132 -5.86 14.88 -5.45
N ASP A 133 -6.99 14.61 -6.07
CA ASP A 133 -7.79 15.59 -6.80
C ASP A 133 -9.09 15.80 -6.04
N SER A 134 -9.44 17.07 -5.89
CA SER A 134 -10.63 17.48 -5.13
C SER A 134 -11.82 17.54 -6.06
N ILE A 135 -12.91 16.89 -5.67
CA ILE A 135 -14.18 16.86 -6.40
C ILE A 135 -15.28 17.19 -5.38
N GLY A 136 -16.02 18.28 -5.58
CA GLY A 136 -17.03 18.73 -4.60
C GLY A 136 -16.41 18.98 -3.23
N ASP A 137 -15.32 19.75 -3.18
CA ASP A 137 -14.53 20.05 -1.97
C ASP A 137 -13.87 18.86 -1.25
N THR A 138 -14.00 17.64 -1.78
CA THR A 138 -13.50 16.44 -1.12
C THR A 138 -12.28 15.89 -1.86
N PRO A 139 -11.08 15.89 -1.24
CA PRO A 139 -9.89 15.33 -1.86
C PRO A 139 -9.99 13.80 -1.93
N SER A 140 -9.85 13.26 -3.14
CA SER A 140 -9.88 11.83 -3.43
C SER A 140 -8.56 11.37 -4.03
N LEU A 141 -8.08 10.18 -3.65
CA LEU A 141 -6.84 9.62 -4.19
C LEU A 141 -7.01 9.30 -5.68
N VAL A 142 -6.22 9.96 -6.53
CA VAL A 142 -6.22 9.75 -7.99
C VAL A 142 -4.97 9.07 -8.50
N LEU A 143 -3.86 9.09 -7.74
CA LEU A 143 -2.65 8.36 -8.09
C LEU A 143 -1.90 7.90 -6.84
N GLY A 144 -1.40 6.67 -6.88
CA GLY A 144 -0.46 6.12 -5.91
C GLY A 144 0.69 5.40 -6.63
N SER A 145 1.92 5.70 -6.26
CA SER A 145 3.12 5.02 -6.76
C SER A 145 4.01 4.62 -5.60
N ASN A 146 4.37 3.34 -5.56
CA ASN A 146 5.27 2.78 -4.56
C ASN A 146 6.71 2.79 -5.07
N LEU A 147 7.64 3.16 -4.19
CA LEU A 147 9.07 3.09 -4.39
C LEU A 147 9.66 2.20 -3.30
N PRO A 148 9.89 0.91 -3.59
CA PRO A 148 10.41 -0.03 -2.60
C PRO A 148 11.85 0.34 -2.18
N SER A 149 12.21 -0.01 -0.95
CA SER A 149 13.60 -0.11 -0.51
C SER A 149 14.23 -1.39 -1.06
N LEU A 150 15.56 -1.51 -1.03
CA LEU A 150 16.30 -2.70 -1.48
C LEU A 150 15.96 -3.16 -2.92
N SER A 151 15.40 -2.27 -3.74
CA SER A 151 15.00 -2.60 -5.09
C SER A 151 16.19 -2.63 -6.03
N ASP A 152 16.27 -3.66 -6.88
CA ASP A 152 17.29 -3.78 -7.90
C ASP A 152 16.84 -3.19 -9.23
N CYS A 153 17.55 -2.18 -9.71
CA CYS A 153 17.18 -1.45 -10.92
C CYS A 153 17.87 -1.95 -12.18
N ASN A 154 18.73 -2.98 -12.07
CA ASN A 154 19.39 -3.70 -13.18
C ASN A 154 20.20 -4.91 -12.68
N GLN A 155 19.67 -5.71 -11.73
CA GLN A 155 20.23 -6.97 -11.18
C GLN A 155 21.65 -6.92 -10.58
N ALA A 156 22.37 -5.81 -10.71
CA ALA A 156 23.74 -5.63 -10.23
C ALA A 156 23.91 -4.31 -9.46
N ARG A 157 22.85 -3.48 -9.39
CA ARG A 157 22.90 -2.15 -8.80
C ARG A 157 21.57 -1.84 -8.11
N PRO A 158 21.60 -1.46 -6.81
CA PRO A 158 20.41 -0.98 -6.14
C PRO A 158 19.93 0.30 -6.80
N CYS A 159 18.62 0.46 -6.90
CA CYS A 159 17.98 1.65 -7.42
C CYS A 159 18.35 2.89 -6.61
N TRP A 160 18.31 2.73 -5.28
CA TRP A 160 18.63 3.77 -4.32
C TRP A 160 20.12 3.83 -4.04
N ARG A 161 20.63 5.05 -3.97
CA ARG A 161 22.01 5.34 -3.54
C ARG A 161 22.00 6.50 -2.57
N SER A 162 22.81 6.37 -1.53
CA SER A 162 23.12 7.47 -0.62
C SER A 162 24.04 8.47 -1.32
N THR A 163 23.84 9.75 -1.02
CA THR A 163 24.69 10.87 -1.44
C THR A 163 25.08 11.70 -0.22
N LYS A 164 25.99 12.67 -0.38
CA LYS A 164 26.34 13.59 0.70
C LYS A 164 25.13 14.39 1.22
N SER A 165 24.20 14.74 0.33
CA SER A 165 23.06 15.62 0.64
C SER A 165 21.72 14.88 0.81
N GLY A 166 21.67 13.56 0.63
CA GLY A 166 20.43 12.79 0.74
C GLY A 166 20.49 11.51 -0.08
N TYR A 167 19.51 11.25 -0.93
CA TYR A 167 19.38 10.00 -1.67
C TYR A 167 18.99 10.21 -3.13
N ARG A 168 19.37 9.25 -3.97
CA ARG A 168 19.01 9.23 -5.39
C ARG A 168 18.53 7.85 -5.80
N TYR A 169 17.35 7.80 -6.40
CA TYR A 169 16.79 6.65 -7.09
C TYR A 169 17.03 6.77 -8.59
N LEU A 170 17.45 5.70 -9.25
CA LEU A 170 17.52 5.63 -10.70
C LEU A 170 17.14 4.26 -11.24
N ASP A 171 16.06 4.24 -11.99
CA ASP A 171 15.55 3.10 -12.74
C ASP A 171 15.39 3.50 -14.22
N PRO A 172 16.36 3.16 -15.10
CA PRO A 172 16.25 3.50 -16.50
C PRO A 172 15.03 2.87 -17.18
N HIS A 173 14.52 1.76 -16.66
CA HIS A 173 13.43 0.97 -17.24
C HIS A 173 12.07 1.29 -16.60
N GLY A 174 12.05 1.97 -15.46
CA GLY A 174 10.82 2.35 -14.77
C GLY A 174 10.01 1.14 -14.32
N LEU A 175 10.67 0.13 -13.75
CA LEU A 175 10.06 -1.12 -13.29
C LEU A 175 9.10 -0.87 -12.11
N ASN A 176 9.33 0.18 -11.33
CA ASN A 176 8.52 0.54 -10.16
C ASN A 176 7.54 1.66 -10.51
N ASN A 177 6.37 1.30 -11.06
CA ASN A 177 5.30 2.23 -11.45
C ASN A 177 5.77 3.37 -12.38
N GLY A 178 6.72 3.08 -13.27
CA GLY A 178 7.27 4.04 -14.22
C GLY A 178 8.23 5.06 -13.61
N ALA A 179 8.45 5.05 -12.29
CA ALA A 179 9.40 5.94 -11.64
C ALA A 179 10.81 5.68 -12.18
N ARG A 180 11.47 6.72 -12.67
CA ARG A 180 12.81 6.62 -13.27
C ARG A 180 13.87 7.38 -12.51
N LEU A 181 13.52 8.51 -11.93
CA LEU A 181 14.44 9.34 -11.17
C LEU A 181 13.74 9.93 -9.96
N VAL A 182 14.30 9.69 -8.78
CA VAL A 182 13.92 10.42 -7.57
C VAL A 182 15.17 10.99 -6.94
N THR A 183 15.13 12.27 -6.54
CA THR A 183 16.20 12.86 -5.75
C THR A 183 15.62 13.45 -4.49
N LEU A 184 16.23 13.12 -3.35
CA LEU A 184 15.90 13.67 -2.04
C LEU A 184 17.12 14.46 -1.56
N SER A 185 16.98 15.76 -1.36
CA SER A 185 18.06 16.64 -0.93
C SER A 185 17.66 17.39 0.33
N LYS A 186 18.46 17.19 1.39
CA LYS A 186 18.31 17.86 2.68
C LYS A 186 18.57 19.35 2.55
N GLY A 187 18.07 20.14 3.49
CA GLY A 187 18.40 21.55 3.58
C GLY A 187 17.78 22.23 4.79
N GLU A 188 18.26 23.43 5.07
CA GLU A 188 17.51 24.37 5.92
C GLU A 188 16.24 24.85 5.20
N ASP A 189 15.41 25.63 5.89
CA ASP A 189 14.24 26.26 5.28
C ASP A 189 14.57 26.97 3.95
N GLY A 190 13.77 26.67 2.93
CA GLY A 190 13.95 27.17 1.58
C GLY A 190 15.09 26.53 0.79
N LYS A 191 15.72 25.46 1.31
CA LYS A 191 16.86 24.78 0.66
C LYS A 191 16.64 23.28 0.41
N ALA A 192 15.71 22.63 1.11
CA ALA A 192 15.38 21.24 0.77
C ALA A 192 14.73 21.14 -0.62
N ARG A 193 14.99 20.02 -1.30
CA ARG A 193 14.53 19.77 -2.67
C ARG A 193 14.17 18.31 -2.88
N MET A 194 13.12 18.10 -3.68
CA MET A 194 12.73 16.80 -4.18
C MET A 194 12.42 16.88 -5.66
N LEU A 195 12.75 15.82 -6.37
CA LEU A 195 12.36 15.60 -7.75
C LEU A 195 11.84 14.17 -7.83
N TYR A 196 10.67 14.00 -8.41
CA TYR A 196 10.14 12.71 -8.83
C TYR A 196 9.83 12.79 -10.31
N ILE A 197 10.38 11.85 -11.08
CA ILE A 197 10.09 11.68 -12.51
C ILE A 197 9.68 10.24 -12.75
N ALA A 198 8.48 10.06 -13.31
CA ALA A 198 8.03 8.80 -13.90
C ALA A 198 7.79 8.98 -15.40
N ARG A 199 8.14 7.97 -16.20
CA ARG A 199 8.00 8.00 -17.67
C ARG A 199 7.77 6.65 -18.31
N GLY A 200 6.96 6.67 -19.36
CA GLY A 200 6.73 5.54 -20.25
C GLY A 200 5.63 4.61 -19.75
N VAL A 201 5.48 3.48 -20.43
CA VAL A 201 4.31 2.58 -20.38
C VAL A 201 3.92 2.05 -19.00
N ASN A 202 4.85 2.04 -18.03
CA ASN A 202 4.58 1.61 -16.66
C ASN A 202 4.10 2.75 -15.75
N THR A 203 4.02 3.97 -16.28
CA THR A 203 3.59 5.17 -15.55
C THR A 203 2.09 5.26 -15.60
N TYR A 204 1.45 5.12 -14.45
CA TYR A 204 0.02 5.40 -14.33
C TYR A 204 -0.19 6.92 -14.27
N ILE A 205 -1.00 7.48 -15.18
CA ILE A 205 -1.44 8.87 -15.16
C ILE A 205 -2.93 8.86 -14.79
N PRO A 206 -3.39 9.70 -13.83
CA PRO A 206 -4.82 9.84 -13.57
C PRO A 206 -5.53 10.36 -14.82
N ALA A 207 -6.84 10.11 -14.94
CA ALA A 207 -7.62 10.64 -16.05
C ALA A 207 -7.51 12.17 -16.11
N LEU A 208 -7.21 12.71 -17.30
CA LEU A 208 -7.13 14.15 -17.55
C LEU A 208 -8.32 14.62 -18.41
N PRO A 209 -8.81 15.87 -18.25
CA PRO A 209 -8.39 16.87 -17.26
C PRO A 209 -8.73 16.44 -15.83
N LEU A 210 -7.95 16.94 -14.87
CA LEU A 210 -8.30 16.83 -13.45
C LEU A 210 -9.52 17.72 -13.16
N ASP A 211 -10.34 17.37 -12.17
CA ASP A 211 -11.45 18.21 -11.73
C ASP A 211 -10.91 19.50 -11.11
N GLN A 212 -9.87 19.38 -10.27
CA GLN A 212 -9.24 20.48 -9.55
C GLN A 212 -10.28 21.39 -8.87
N ASP A 213 -11.29 20.81 -8.21
CA ASP A 213 -12.28 21.57 -7.45
C ASP A 213 -11.59 22.14 -6.19
N HIS A 214 -11.18 23.41 -6.28
CA HIS A 214 -10.26 24.12 -5.39
C HIS A 214 -8.79 23.70 -5.40
N GLN A 215 -8.42 22.42 -5.35
CA GLN A 215 -7.00 22.05 -5.19
C GLN A 215 -6.64 20.62 -5.63
N VAL A 216 -5.46 20.48 -6.23
CA VAL A 216 -4.72 19.21 -6.34
C VAL A 216 -3.62 19.17 -5.28
N ILE A 217 -3.44 18.03 -4.63
CA ILE A 217 -2.42 17.81 -3.58
C ILE A 217 -1.51 16.66 -3.99
N VAL A 218 -0.20 16.86 -3.92
CA VAL A 218 0.79 15.79 -4.11
C VAL A 218 1.57 15.62 -2.83
N GLN A 219 1.62 14.39 -2.33
CA GLN A 219 2.40 14.02 -1.15
C GLN A 219 3.42 12.94 -1.50
N LEU A 220 4.67 13.17 -1.13
CA LEU A 220 5.65 12.09 -0.99
C LEU A 220 5.75 11.75 0.49
N LYS A 221 5.51 10.49 0.85
CA LYS A 221 5.65 10.02 2.23
C LYS A 221 6.58 8.83 2.33
N ASN A 222 7.20 8.66 3.48
CA ASN A 222 8.04 7.52 3.77
C ASN A 222 7.46 6.63 4.88
N SER A 223 8.00 5.41 5.00
CA SER A 223 7.58 4.43 6.02
C SER A 223 7.90 4.84 7.46
N ASN A 224 8.66 5.91 7.67
CA ASN A 224 9.01 6.43 8.99
C ASN A 224 8.03 7.52 9.47
N GLY A 225 6.95 7.77 8.72
CA GLY A 225 5.92 8.75 9.07
C GLY A 225 6.22 10.18 8.61
N MET A 226 7.31 10.41 7.89
CA MET A 226 7.60 11.72 7.30
C MET A 226 6.86 11.91 5.98
N CYS A 227 6.42 13.13 5.71
CA CYS A 227 5.81 13.49 4.43
C CYS A 227 6.13 14.92 3.99
N TRP A 228 6.12 15.11 2.67
CA TRP A 228 6.37 16.37 1.98
C TRP A 228 5.28 16.59 0.95
N GLU A 229 4.84 17.84 0.81
CA GLU A 229 3.61 18.17 0.10
C GLU A 229 3.77 19.38 -0.82
N GLY A 230 3.16 19.28 -2.01
CA GLY A 230 2.84 20.39 -2.88
C GLY A 230 1.32 20.54 -3.01
N ARG A 231 0.84 21.76 -2.87
CA ARG A 231 -0.57 22.15 -3.01
C ARG A 231 -0.73 23.06 -4.23
N TYR A 232 -1.72 22.78 -5.07
CA TYR A 232 -1.93 23.43 -6.37
C TYR A 232 -3.37 23.90 -6.50
N ASN A 233 -3.65 25.14 -6.09
CA ASN A 233 -4.98 25.69 -6.15
C ASN A 233 -5.47 25.91 -7.59
N ALA A 234 -6.79 25.80 -7.76
CA ALA A 234 -7.45 26.17 -9.00
C ALA A 234 -7.28 27.68 -9.30
N LYS A 235 -7.16 28.07 -10.57
CA LYS A 235 -7.08 27.22 -11.77
C LYS A 235 -5.63 26.93 -12.14
N ALA A 236 -5.36 25.70 -12.56
CA ALA A 236 -4.07 25.30 -13.10
C ALA A 236 -3.68 26.10 -14.34
N LEU A 237 -2.37 26.22 -14.55
CA LEU A 237 -1.79 26.86 -15.74
C LEU A 237 -2.22 26.14 -17.03
N VAL A 238 -2.30 24.81 -16.99
CA VAL A 238 -2.85 23.97 -18.07
C VAL A 238 -3.63 22.83 -17.44
N ASN A 239 -4.87 22.61 -17.91
CA ASN A 239 -5.66 21.43 -17.55
C ASN A 239 -6.48 20.98 -18.78
N ARG A 240 -6.00 19.94 -19.46
CA ARG A 240 -6.58 19.40 -20.71
C ARG A 240 -6.42 17.88 -20.73
N ARG A 241 -7.10 17.21 -21.65
CA ARG A 241 -7.08 15.73 -21.82
C ARG A 241 -5.71 15.07 -21.95
N THR A 242 -4.66 15.81 -22.30
CA THR A 242 -3.31 15.26 -22.53
C THR A 242 -2.23 15.90 -21.66
N LEU A 243 -2.57 16.96 -20.92
CA LEU A 243 -1.58 17.77 -20.23
C LEU A 243 -2.21 18.49 -19.04
N PHE A 244 -1.63 18.28 -17.87
CA PHE A 244 -1.82 19.10 -16.68
C PHE A 244 -0.49 19.77 -16.33
N VAL A 245 -0.51 21.06 -16.06
CA VAL A 245 0.65 21.81 -15.56
C VAL A 245 0.17 22.80 -14.51
N ASP A 246 0.80 22.77 -13.34
CA ASP A 246 0.56 23.77 -12.32
C ASP A 246 1.77 24.04 -11.44
N ARG A 247 1.73 25.16 -10.72
CA ARG A 247 2.73 25.51 -9.72
C ARG A 247 2.07 25.72 -8.38
N SER A 248 2.78 25.34 -7.32
CA SER A 248 2.20 25.43 -5.99
C SER A 248 1.87 26.86 -5.58
N ASP A 249 0.95 26.97 -4.64
CA ASP A 249 0.62 28.22 -3.97
C ASP A 249 1.79 28.81 -3.19
#